data_AF-A0A951X0W6-F1
#
_entry.id   AF-A0A951X0W6-F1
#
_cell.length_a   1.000
_cell.length_b   1.000
_cell.length_c   1.000
_cell.angle_alpha   90.00
_cell.angle_beta   90.00
_cell.angle_gamma   90.00
#
_symmetry.space_group_name_H-M   'P 1'
#
loop_
_entity.id
_entity.type
_entity.pdbx_description
1 polymer ?
#
loop_
_entity_poly.entity_id
_entity_poly.type
_entity_poly.pdbx_seq_one_letter_code
_entity_poly.pdbx_strand_id
1 'polypeptide(L)'
;MEARIQQVLNDYRPTLYRDGGDVEVLQVDKDGVVHLKMLGACIDCPISLLTMKLGIQRLLKEHFAEITGVNALTDVSLTDLYDREAVVHKSVAKQVARRQPTLHNA
;
A
#
# COMPACT_ATOMS: atom_id res chain seq x y z
N MET A 1 5.49 20.53 -4.43
CA MET A 1 5.34 19.31 -5.26
C MET A 1 4.10 18.52 -4.84
N GLU A 2 4.03 18.11 -3.58
CA GLU A 2 2.95 17.28 -3.03
C GLU A 2 1.53 17.79 -3.37
N ALA A 3 1.28 19.09 -3.26
CA ALA A 3 -0.02 19.66 -3.64
C ALA A 3 -0.42 19.40 -5.11
N ARG A 4 0.55 19.41 -6.04
CA ARG A 4 0.30 19.11 -7.46
C ARG A 4 0.03 17.61 -7.65
N ILE A 5 0.78 16.75 -6.97
CA ILE A 5 0.54 15.29 -6.97
C ILE A 5 -0.86 15.00 -6.42
N GLN A 6 -1.24 15.65 -5.32
CA GLN A 6 -2.55 15.51 -4.71
C GLN A 6 -3.66 15.91 -5.68
N GLN A 7 -3.49 16.96 -6.48
CA GLN A 7 -4.45 17.35 -7.52
C GLN A 7 -4.62 16.25 -8.58
N VAL A 8 -3.52 15.76 -9.14
CA VAL A 8 -3.56 14.66 -10.15
C VAL A 8 -4.23 13.40 -9.58
N LEU A 9 -3.94 13.06 -8.33
CA LEU A 9 -4.57 11.92 -7.68
C LEU A 9 -6.05 12.16 -7.39
N ASN A 10 -6.47 13.39 -7.05
CA ASN A 10 -7.87 13.73 -6.86
C ASN A 10 -8.68 13.54 -8.15
N ASP A 11 -8.11 13.87 -9.31
CA ASP A 11 -8.75 13.65 -10.61
C ASP A 11 -8.84 12.16 -10.95
N TYR A 12 -7.92 11.34 -10.45
CA TYR A 12 -7.89 9.89 -10.68
C TYR A 12 -8.71 9.07 -9.66
N ARG A 13 -9.05 9.66 -8.50
CA ARG A 13 -9.82 9.00 -7.43
C ARG A 13 -11.10 8.29 -7.87
N PRO A 14 -11.93 8.82 -8.81
CA PRO A 14 -13.09 8.09 -9.29
C PRO A 14 -12.76 6.68 -9.82
N THR A 15 -11.60 6.51 -10.44
CA THR A 15 -11.11 5.20 -10.90
C THR A 15 -10.68 4.33 -9.72
N LEU A 16 -9.93 4.88 -8.76
CA LEU A 16 -9.51 4.16 -7.56
C LEU A 16 -10.71 3.65 -6.74
N TYR A 17 -11.74 4.48 -6.59
CA TYR A 17 -12.96 4.13 -5.87
C TYR A 17 -13.76 3.03 -6.57
N ARG A 18 -13.75 2.98 -7.91
CA ARG A 18 -14.35 1.86 -8.66
C ARG A 18 -13.66 0.53 -8.38
N ASP A 19 -12.35 0.57 -8.14
CA ASP A 19 -11.55 -0.59 -7.75
C ASP A 19 -11.59 -0.84 -6.23
N GLY A 20 -12.38 -0.06 -5.48
CA GLY A 20 -12.59 -0.22 -4.03
C GLY A 20 -11.43 0.29 -3.16
N GLY A 21 -10.54 1.12 -3.71
CA GLY A 21 -9.35 1.62 -3.02
C GLY A 21 -9.18 3.13 -3.07
N ASP A 22 -8.15 3.62 -2.39
CA ASP A 22 -7.70 5.01 -2.44
C ASP A 22 -6.21 5.07 -2.08
N VAL A 23 -5.60 6.25 -2.20
CA VAL A 23 -4.24 6.52 -1.76
C VAL A 23 -4.12 7.86 -1.04
N GLU A 24 -3.17 7.94 -0.13
CA GLU A 24 -2.76 9.15 0.56
C GLU A 24 -1.28 9.43 0.28
N VAL A 25 -0.96 10.68 -0.08
CA VAL A 25 0.42 11.12 -0.30
C VAL A 25 1.05 11.40 1.06
N LEU A 26 2.15 10.72 1.37
CA LEU A 26 2.87 10.92 2.62
C LEU A 26 4.02 11.92 2.46
N GLN A 27 4.86 11.71 1.45
CA GLN A 27 5.99 12.58 1.14
C GLN A 27 6.55 12.29 -0.26
N VAL A 28 7.34 13.21 -0.79
CA VAL A 28 8.23 12.97 -1.94
C VAL A 28 9.67 13.11 -1.45
N ASP A 29 10.49 12.09 -1.69
CA ASP A 29 11.90 12.16 -1.32
C ASP A 29 12.73 13.00 -2.31
N LYS A 30 13.98 13.28 -1.94
CA LYS A 30 14.93 14.05 -2.76
C LYS A 30 15.33 13.36 -4.07
N ASP A 31 15.12 12.04 -4.17
CA ASP A 31 15.48 11.23 -5.33
C ASP A 31 14.28 11.11 -6.29
N GLY A 32 13.16 11.79 -6.00
CA GLY A 32 11.96 11.83 -6.82
C GLY A 32 11.02 10.65 -6.60
N VAL A 33 11.14 9.91 -5.49
CA VAL A 33 10.25 8.81 -5.15
C VAL A 33 9.08 9.32 -4.32
N VAL A 34 7.86 9.04 -4.79
CA VAL A 34 6.64 9.39 -4.07
C VAL A 34 6.26 8.26 -3.13
N HIS A 35 6.16 8.56 -1.84
CA HIS A 35 5.70 7.64 -0.82
C HIS A 35 4.20 7.79 -0.63
N LEU A 36 3.46 6.72 -0.91
CA LEU A 36 2.02 6.66 -0.81
C LEU A 36 1.61 5.65 0.24
N LYS A 37 0.60 5.97 1.03
CA LYS A 37 -0.14 5.00 1.82
C LYS A 37 -1.33 4.51 1.00
N MET A 38 -1.41 3.19 0.80
CA MET A 38 -2.56 2.60 0.11
C MET A 38 -3.72 2.44 1.10
N LEU A 39 -4.95 2.60 0.62
CA LEU A 39 -6.18 2.52 1.44
C LEU A 39 -7.21 1.58 0.77
N GLY A 40 -8.11 1.02 1.58
CA GLY A 40 -9.20 0.17 1.10
C GLY A 40 -8.73 -1.16 0.52
N ALA A 41 -9.40 -1.64 -0.53
CA ALA A 41 -9.11 -2.92 -1.18
C ALA A 41 -7.68 -3.02 -1.75
N CYS A 42 -6.99 -1.88 -1.92
CA CYS A 42 -5.60 -1.84 -2.37
C CYS A 42 -4.61 -2.48 -1.40
N ILE A 43 -4.96 -2.68 -0.12
CA ILE A 43 -4.08 -3.30 0.88
C ILE A 43 -4.24 -4.83 0.89
N ASP A 44 -5.46 -5.33 0.71
CA ASP A 44 -5.81 -6.72 1.04
C ASP A 44 -5.47 -7.73 -0.07
N CYS A 45 -5.17 -7.26 -1.28
CA CYS A 45 -4.82 -8.13 -2.41
C CYS A 45 -3.40 -7.85 -2.91
N PRO A 46 -2.43 -8.75 -2.69
CA PRO A 46 -1.02 -8.52 -3.04
C PRO A 46 -0.80 -8.35 -4.54
N ILE A 47 -1.60 -9.02 -5.38
CA ILE A 47 -1.56 -8.86 -6.83
C ILE A 47 -2.11 -7.49 -7.24
N SER A 48 -3.21 -7.04 -6.61
CA SER A 48 -3.82 -5.74 -6.93
C SER A 48 -2.96 -4.57 -6.43
N LEU A 49 -2.25 -4.76 -5.32
CA LEU A 49 -1.28 -3.78 -4.81
C LEU A 49 -0.20 -3.49 -5.85
N LEU A 50 0.38 -4.53 -6.46
CA LEU A 50 1.42 -4.36 -7.47
C LEU A 50 0.88 -3.66 -8.72
N THR A 51 -0.25 -4.10 -9.26
CA THR A 51 -0.83 -3.51 -10.47
C THR A 51 -1.24 -2.05 -10.23
N MET A 52 -1.85 -1.76 -9.09
CA MET A 52 -2.26 -0.40 -8.72
C MET A 52 -1.07 0.53 -8.53
N LYS A 53 -0.03 0.09 -7.79
CA LYS A 53 1.23 0.82 -7.64
C LYS A 53 1.82 1.20 -9.00
N LEU A 54 1.88 0.24 -9.93
CA LEU A 54 2.41 0.48 -11.27
C LEU A 54 1.54 1.46 -12.07
N GLY A 55 0.21 1.37 -11.95
CA GLY A 55 -0.73 2.31 -12.57
C GLY A 55 -0.51 3.73 -12.08
N ILE A 56 -0.47 3.93 -10.76
CA ILE A 56 -0.22 5.24 -10.15
C ILE A 56 1.17 5.77 -10.52
N GLN A 57 2.19 4.91 -10.52
CA GLN A 57 3.53 5.34 -10.94
C GLN A 57 3.56 5.84 -12.39
N ARG A 58 2.85 5.17 -13.31
CA ARG A 58 2.75 5.62 -14.71
C ARG A 58 2.05 6.97 -14.80
N LEU A 59 0.90 7.10 -14.15
CA LEU A 59 0.13 8.35 -14.10
C LEU A 59 1.01 9.52 -13.61
N LEU A 60 1.74 9.32 -12.52
CA LEU A 60 2.60 10.35 -11.95
C LEU A 60 3.78 10.70 -12.86
N LYS A 61 4.41 9.71 -13.51
CA LYS A 61 5.50 9.95 -14.46
C LYS A 61 5.05 10.70 -15.72
N GLU A 62 3.80 10.52 -16.15
CA GLU A 62 3.22 11.27 -17.27
C GLU A 62 3.03 12.76 -16.94
N HIS A 63 2.76 13.09 -15.67
CA HIS A 63 2.49 14.46 -15.23
C HIS A 63 3.73 15.18 -14.67
N PHE A 64 4.74 14.44 -14.21
CA PHE A 64 5.91 14.97 -13.52
C PHE A 64 7.19 14.26 -13.97
N ALA A 65 8.05 14.97 -14.71
CA ALA A 65 9.31 14.43 -15.19
C ALA A 65 10.33 14.15 -14.07
N GLU A 66 10.20 14.84 -12.93
CA GLU A 66 11.07 14.63 -11.76
C GLU A 66 10.73 13.39 -10.93
N ILE A 67 9.61 12.70 -11.20
CA ILE A 67 9.22 11.50 -10.47
C ILE A 67 9.96 10.28 -11.03
N THR A 68 10.80 9.67 -10.20
CA THR A 68 11.60 8.50 -10.57
C THR A 68 10.92 7.19 -10.18
N GLY A 69 10.05 7.21 -9.16
CA GLY A 69 9.34 6.02 -8.70
C GLY A 69 8.23 6.30 -7.69
N VAL A 70 7.52 5.23 -7.32
CA VAL A 70 6.52 5.23 -6.24
C VAL A 70 6.87 4.13 -5.24
N ASN A 71 6.78 4.44 -3.95
CA ASN A 71 6.80 3.45 -2.89
C ASN A 71 5.41 3.34 -2.26
N ALA A 72 4.87 2.12 -2.20
CA ALA A 72 3.57 1.84 -1.61
C ALA A 72 3.79 1.30 -0.20
N LEU A 73 3.38 2.08 0.80
CA LEU A 73 3.41 1.70 2.21
C LEU A 73 2.08 1.02 2.55
N THR A 74 2.18 -0.23 2.98
CA THR A 74 1.07 -1.06 3.47
C THR A 74 1.54 -1.82 4.72
N ASP A 75 0.59 -2.43 5.44
CA ASP A 75 0.89 -3.29 6.59
C ASP A 75 1.55 -4.63 6.18
N VAL A 76 1.70 -4.86 4.87
CA VAL A 76 2.32 -6.05 4.27
C VAL A 76 3.57 -5.62 3.53
N SER A 77 4.74 -5.87 4.11
CA SER A 77 5.99 -5.60 3.39
C SER A 77 6.07 -6.51 2.17
N LEU A 78 6.45 -5.98 1.00
CA LEU A 78 6.71 -6.79 -0.20
C LEU A 78 7.76 -7.87 0.09
N THR A 79 8.73 -7.60 0.98
CA THR A 79 9.69 -8.61 1.45
C THR A 79 9.00 -9.76 2.17
N ASP A 80 7.94 -9.49 2.95
CA ASP A 80 7.16 -10.53 3.63
C ASP A 80 6.43 -11.44 2.64
N LEU A 81 6.10 -10.97 1.43
CA LEU A 81 5.40 -11.76 0.41
C LEU A 81 6.34 -12.70 -0.36
N TYR A 82 7.62 -12.35 -0.46
CA TYR A 82 8.63 -13.17 -1.13
C TYR A 82 9.42 -14.07 -0.17
N ASP A 83 9.32 -13.83 1.13
CA ASP A 83 10.01 -14.63 2.15
C ASP A 83 9.10 -15.74 2.70
N ARG A 84 9.34 -16.99 2.29
CA ARG A 84 8.51 -18.15 2.68
C ARG A 84 8.47 -18.37 4.20
N GLU A 85 9.51 -17.96 4.94
CA GLU A 85 9.55 -18.10 6.40
C GLU A 85 8.67 -17.07 7.12
N ALA A 86 8.63 -15.82 6.62
CA ALA A 86 7.90 -14.72 7.25
C ALA A 86 6.36 -14.92 7.21
N VAL A 87 5.83 -15.45 6.11
CA VAL A 87 4.39 -15.73 5.93
C VAL A 87 3.90 -16.79 6.92
N VAL A 88 4.70 -17.84 7.15
CA VAL A 88 4.35 -18.94 8.06
C VAL A 88 4.33 -18.45 9.50
N HIS A 89 5.33 -17.69 9.93
CA HIS A 89 5.41 -17.20 11.31
C HIS A 89 4.32 -16.17 11.64
N LYS A 90 3.97 -15.25 10.73
CA LYS A 90 2.86 -14.32 10.93
C LYS A 90 1.49 -15.02 10.97
N SER A 91 1.27 -16.03 10.11
CA SER A 91 0.03 -16.82 10.13
C SER A 91 -0.11 -17.60 11.44
N VAL A 92 0.97 -18.26 11.90
CA VAL A 92 0.96 -18.99 13.17
C VAL A 92 0.77 -18.03 14.35
N ALA A 93 1.45 -16.89 14.39
CA ALA A 93 1.30 -15.89 15.47
C ALA A 93 -0.14 -15.35 15.57
N LYS A 94 -0.78 -15.01 14.44
CA LYS A 94 -2.17 -14.53 14.41
C LYS A 94 -3.18 -15.61 14.79
N GLN A 95 -2.86 -16.88 14.49
CA GLN A 95 -3.71 -18.04 14.78
C GLN A 95 -3.54 -18.55 16.23
N VAL A 96 -2.36 -18.37 16.83
CA VAL A 96 -2.07 -18.63 18.26
C VAL A 96 -2.68 -17.53 19.14
N ALA A 97 -2.60 -16.26 18.74
CA ALA A 97 -3.20 -15.15 19.49
C ALA A 97 -4.74 -15.23 19.60
N ARG A 98 -5.41 -15.89 18.65
CA ARG A 98 -6.87 -16.13 18.68
C ARG A 98 -7.28 -17.33 19.55
N ARG A 99 -6.32 -18.08 20.11
CA ARG A 99 -6.56 -19.36 20.78
C ARG A 99 -6.32 -19.36 22.28
N GLN A 100 -6.01 -18.23 22.93
CA GLN A 100 -6.05 -18.20 24.40
C GLN A 100 -7.51 -18.25 24.86
N PRO A 101 -7.98 -19.36 25.46
CA PRO A 101 -9.25 -19.35 26.14
C PRO A 101 -9.10 -18.39 27.32
N THR A 102 -10.11 -17.57 27.55
CA THR A 102 -10.26 -16.84 28.80
C THR A 102 -10.23 -17.83 29.96
N LEU A 103 -9.07 -17.99 30.61
CA LEU A 103 -8.99 -18.55 31.96
C LEU A 103 -9.57 -17.48 32.89
N HIS A 104 -10.90 -17.49 33.04
CA HIS A 104 -11.56 -16.80 34.14
C HIS A 104 -11.32 -17.63 35.40
N ASN A 105 -10.75 -16.95 36.39
CA ASN A 105 -10.40 -17.42 37.73
C ASN A 105 -11.48 -18.27 38.40
N ALA A 106 -11.04 -19.37 39.00
CA ALA A 106 -11.65 -19.99 40.17
C ALA A 106 -10.65 -19.88 41.33
#